data_AF-A0A956ISD8-F1
#
_entry.id   AF-A0A956ISD8-F1
#
_cell.length_a   1.000
_cell.length_b   1.000
_cell.length_c   1.000
_cell.angle_alpha   90.00
_cell.angle_beta   90.00
_cell.angle_gamma   90.00
#
_symmetry.space_group_name_H-M   'P 1'
#
loop_
_entity.id
_entity.type
_entity.pdbx_description
1 polymer ?
#
loop_
_entity_poly.entity_id
_entity_poly.type
_entity_poly.pdbx_seq_one_letter_code
_entity_poly.pdbx_strand_id
1 'polypeptide(L)'
;GGSGPVCIPPNDIMGSDPIGAACNASGTVTCRSGACNDAALPSAMCTQACTQEGGCGPGLGCAPDVDGSSIILICARAGSKALGQACASGRECDSGLCDATGVCTRLCTDDVLCPSNMTCQQVPGFTVALCRP
;
A
#
# COMPACT_ATOMS: atom_id res chain seq x y z
N GLY A 1 -34.16 -6.33 19.34
CA GLY A 1 -33.06 -5.58 18.70
C GLY A 1 -31.78 -6.15 19.23
N GLY A 2 -30.99 -6.81 18.38
CA GLY A 2 -29.73 -7.43 18.79
C GLY A 2 -28.63 -6.38 18.88
N SER A 3 -28.28 -5.97 20.10
CA SER A 3 -27.14 -5.11 20.39
C SER A 3 -25.87 -5.95 20.60
N GLY A 4 -25.57 -6.82 19.64
CA GLY A 4 -24.32 -7.59 19.62
C GLY A 4 -23.38 -7.01 18.56
N PRO A 5 -22.06 -6.97 18.79
CA PRO A 5 -21.13 -6.67 17.71
C PRO A 5 -21.30 -7.73 16.61
N VAL A 6 -21.37 -7.30 15.35
CA VAL A 6 -21.52 -8.19 14.18
C VAL A 6 -20.35 -9.17 14.08
N CYS A 7 -19.17 -8.76 14.53
CA CYS A 7 -17.97 -9.58 14.61
C CYS A 7 -17.26 -9.35 15.94
N ILE A 8 -16.79 -10.43 16.58
CA ILE A 8 -15.84 -10.36 17.70
C ILE A 8 -14.44 -10.33 17.09
N PRO A 9 -13.63 -9.28 17.33
CA PRO A 9 -12.26 -9.26 16.86
C PRO A 9 -11.44 -10.38 17.51
N PRO A 10 -10.48 -10.98 16.78
CA PRO A 10 -9.55 -11.91 17.40
C PRO A 10 -8.69 -11.20 18.45
N ASN A 11 -8.22 -11.97 19.43
CA ASN A 11 -7.52 -11.47 20.62
C ASN A 11 -6.05 -11.06 20.36
N ASP A 12 -5.59 -11.20 19.12
CA ASP A 12 -4.28 -10.86 18.60
C ASP A 12 -4.22 -9.44 18.02
N ILE A 13 -5.30 -8.65 18.12
CA ILE A 13 -5.25 -7.22 17.85
C ILE A 13 -4.34 -6.53 18.88
N MET A 14 -3.21 -6.02 18.41
CA MET A 14 -2.16 -5.45 19.26
C MET A 14 -2.48 -4.03 19.74
N GLY A 15 -3.27 -3.27 18.99
CA GLY A 15 -3.56 -1.86 19.27
C GLY A 15 -4.87 -1.35 18.67
N SER A 16 -5.25 -0.12 19.01
CA SER A 16 -6.50 0.50 18.55
C SER A 16 -6.37 1.19 17.21
N ASP A 17 -5.17 1.61 16.83
CA ASP A 17 -4.99 2.63 15.81
C ASP A 17 -5.12 2.03 14.40
N PRO A 18 -5.95 2.64 13.53
CA PRO A 18 -6.16 2.13 12.18
C PRO A 18 -4.94 2.34 11.29
N ILE A 19 -4.90 1.61 10.18
CA ILE A 19 -3.89 1.81 9.13
C ILE A 19 -3.95 3.26 8.63
N GLY A 20 -2.80 3.90 8.47
CA GLY A 20 -2.66 5.32 8.09
C GLY A 20 -2.67 6.29 9.28
N ALA A 21 -3.02 5.86 10.49
CA ALA A 21 -2.88 6.68 11.70
C ALA A 21 -1.40 6.94 12.00
N ALA A 22 -1.10 8.09 12.62
CA ALA A 22 0.25 8.37 13.09
C ALA A 22 0.67 7.37 14.18
N CYS A 23 1.93 6.97 14.19
CA CYS A 23 2.47 6.07 15.20
C CYS A 23 3.87 6.52 15.64
N ASN A 24 4.33 5.98 16.77
CA ASN A 24 5.68 6.20 17.27
C ASN A 24 6.46 4.88 17.22
N ALA A 25 7.45 4.79 16.32
CA ALA A 25 8.25 3.58 16.15
C ALA A 25 9.22 3.31 17.31
N SER A 26 9.53 4.32 18.13
CA SER A 26 10.46 4.21 19.26
C SER A 26 9.76 3.89 20.60
N GLY A 27 8.45 3.59 20.57
CA GLY A 27 7.64 3.36 21.77
C GLY A 27 6.71 2.16 21.62
N THR A 28 5.68 2.08 22.45
CA THR A 28 4.63 1.06 22.32
C THR A 28 3.87 1.28 21.01
N VAL A 29 3.94 0.30 20.11
CA VAL A 29 3.21 0.35 18.84
C VAL A 29 1.71 0.19 19.12
N THR A 30 0.96 1.26 18.93
CA THR A 30 -0.50 1.32 19.12
C THR A 30 -1.28 0.94 17.86
N CYS A 31 -0.58 0.60 16.78
CA CYS A 31 -1.15 0.16 15.53
C CYS A 31 -1.91 -1.15 15.70
N ARG A 32 -3.13 -1.23 15.14
CA ARG A 32 -3.94 -2.45 15.13
C ARG A 32 -3.20 -3.63 14.52
N SER A 33 -2.40 -3.37 13.50
CA SER A 33 -1.53 -4.34 12.81
C SER A 33 -0.26 -4.71 13.59
N GLY A 34 0.06 -3.99 14.67
CA GLY A 34 1.35 -4.10 15.35
C GLY A 34 2.54 -3.51 14.57
N ALA A 35 2.31 -2.91 13.39
CA ALA A 35 3.37 -2.40 12.52
C ALA A 35 3.29 -0.89 12.32
N CYS A 36 4.39 -0.20 12.62
CA CYS A 36 4.59 1.23 12.40
C CYS A 36 5.68 1.42 11.34
N ASN A 37 5.35 2.02 10.21
CA ASN A 37 6.33 2.39 9.18
C ASN A 37 6.89 3.78 9.53
N ASP A 38 8.14 3.84 9.98
CA ASP A 38 8.85 5.07 10.36
C ASP A 38 9.45 5.83 9.17
N ALA A 39 9.73 5.13 8.06
CA ALA A 39 10.14 5.70 6.79
C ALA A 39 8.99 6.36 6.02
N ALA A 40 7.74 6.22 6.49
CA ALA A 40 6.61 6.92 5.93
C ALA A 40 6.80 8.45 6.06
N LEU A 41 6.40 9.18 5.02
CA LEU A 41 6.39 10.65 5.02
C LEU A 41 4.94 11.14 4.98
N PRO A 42 4.64 12.37 5.43
CA PRO A 42 5.53 13.28 6.15
C PRO A 42 5.86 12.80 7.57
N SER A 43 5.19 11.76 8.07
CA SER A 43 5.41 11.18 9.38
C SER A 43 5.18 9.67 9.36
N ALA A 44 5.77 9.00 10.35
CA ALA A 44 5.51 7.61 10.65
C ALA A 44 4.01 7.31 10.74
N MET A 45 3.59 6.15 10.24
CA MET A 45 2.19 5.73 10.28
C MET A 45 2.01 4.23 10.40
N CYS A 46 0.87 3.83 10.96
CA CYS A 46 0.48 2.44 11.01
C CYS A 46 0.31 1.88 9.60
N THR A 47 0.94 0.74 9.36
CA THR A 47 0.89 0.04 8.07
C THR A 47 0.46 -1.41 8.25
N GLN A 48 0.18 -2.10 7.16
CA GLN A 48 -0.05 -3.54 7.14
C GLN A 48 0.41 -4.11 5.80
N ALA A 49 0.56 -5.44 5.76
CA ALA A 49 0.79 -6.13 4.50
C ALA A 49 -0.41 -5.97 3.56
N CYS A 50 -0.13 -5.93 2.27
CA CYS A 50 -1.13 -5.90 1.22
C CYS A 50 -0.74 -6.84 0.07
N THR A 51 -1.59 -6.89 -0.95
CA THR A 51 -1.43 -7.76 -2.14
C THR A 51 -1.53 -6.92 -3.41
N GLN A 52 -1.20 -7.51 -4.55
CA GLN A 52 -1.21 -6.82 -5.85
C GLN A 52 -2.63 -6.40 -6.26
N GLU A 53 -3.62 -7.13 -5.75
CA GLU A 53 -5.05 -6.89 -5.87
C GLU A 53 -5.55 -5.77 -4.94
N GLY A 54 -4.74 -5.37 -3.95
CA GLY A 54 -5.04 -4.32 -2.98
C GLY A 54 -5.00 -4.84 -1.53
N GLY A 55 -5.91 -4.32 -0.71
CA GLY A 55 -5.97 -4.61 0.74
C GLY A 55 -5.66 -3.40 1.63
N CYS A 56 -5.41 -2.24 1.02
CA CYS A 56 -5.25 -0.98 1.75
C CYS A 56 -6.56 -0.21 1.81
N GLY A 57 -6.76 0.52 2.91
CA GLY A 57 -7.94 1.36 3.09
C GLY A 57 -7.93 2.62 2.21
N PRO A 58 -8.99 3.44 2.25
CA PRO A 58 -9.08 4.68 1.48
C PRO A 58 -7.88 5.61 1.71
N GLY A 59 -7.37 6.22 0.64
CA GLY A 59 -6.20 7.11 0.67
C GLY A 59 -4.85 6.41 0.85
N LEU A 60 -4.84 5.07 0.77
CA LEU A 60 -3.64 4.25 0.85
C LEU A 60 -3.52 3.35 -0.38
N GLY A 61 -2.29 3.18 -0.86
CA GLY A 61 -1.92 2.31 -1.96
C GLY A 61 -1.02 1.18 -1.48
N CYS A 62 -1.03 0.07 -2.22
CA CYS A 62 -0.14 -1.06 -1.94
C CYS A 62 1.21 -0.84 -2.65
N ALA A 63 2.26 -0.57 -1.87
CA ALA A 63 3.58 -0.25 -2.39
C ALA A 63 4.62 -1.28 -1.94
N PRO A 64 5.61 -1.60 -2.78
CA PRO A 64 6.74 -2.42 -2.38
C PRO A 64 7.61 -1.65 -1.39
N ASP A 65 8.01 -2.35 -0.34
CA ASP A 65 8.98 -1.93 0.65
C ASP A 65 10.12 -2.94 0.68
N VAL A 66 11.36 -2.44 0.81
CA VAL A 66 12.56 -3.27 0.75
C VAL A 66 13.03 -3.52 2.17
N ASP A 67 12.81 -4.75 2.66
CA ASP A 67 13.33 -5.23 3.94
C ASP A 67 14.56 -6.11 3.69
N GLY A 68 15.74 -5.50 3.77
CA GLY A 68 17.01 -6.13 3.44
C GLY A 68 17.07 -6.57 1.97
N SER A 69 17.01 -7.88 1.72
CA SER A 69 16.98 -8.46 0.37
C SER A 69 15.60 -8.92 -0.09
N SER A 70 14.56 -8.70 0.74
CA SER A 70 13.20 -9.11 0.44
C SER A 70 12.34 -7.92 0.06
N ILE A 71 11.44 -8.12 -0.90
CA ILE A 71 10.42 -7.14 -1.25
C ILE A 71 9.12 -7.61 -0.61
N ILE A 72 8.60 -6.81 0.32
CA ILE A 72 7.28 -7.00 0.89
C ILE A 72 6.35 -5.90 0.37
N LEU A 73 5.05 -6.16 0.40
CA LEU A 73 4.06 -5.17 -0.01
C LEU A 73 3.37 -4.61 1.23
N ILE A 74 3.40 -3.29 1.40
CA ILE A 74 2.80 -2.61 2.55
C ILE A 74 1.89 -1.47 2.11
N CYS A 75 0.94 -1.12 2.98
CA CYS A 75 0.10 0.04 2.76
C CYS A 75 0.88 1.34 2.99
N ALA A 76 0.95 2.16 1.94
CA ALA A 76 1.60 3.47 1.93
C ALA A 76 0.59 4.56 1.54
N ARG A 77 0.92 5.83 1.80
CA ARG A 77 0.04 6.95 1.43
C ARG A 77 -0.06 7.04 -0.09
N ALA A 78 -1.29 7.08 -0.56
CA ALA A 78 -1.60 7.31 -1.96
C ALA A 78 -2.11 8.73 -2.18
N GLY A 79 -2.09 9.15 -3.44
CA GLY A 79 -2.70 10.39 -3.89
C GLY A 79 -4.04 10.09 -4.54
N SER A 80 -4.36 10.84 -5.58
CA SER A 80 -5.65 10.74 -6.28
C SER A 80 -5.51 10.70 -7.80
N LYS A 81 -4.29 10.72 -8.34
CA LYS A 81 -4.07 10.62 -9.78
C LYS A 81 -4.38 9.21 -10.24
N ALA A 82 -5.14 9.13 -11.33
CA ALA A 82 -5.53 7.87 -11.94
C ALA A 82 -4.35 7.20 -12.65
N LEU A 83 -4.45 5.90 -12.90
CA LEU A 83 -3.49 5.15 -13.71
C LEU A 83 -3.33 5.81 -15.09
N GLY A 84 -2.10 5.88 -15.59
CA GLY A 84 -1.77 6.55 -16.86
C GLY A 84 -1.54 8.06 -16.76
N GLN A 85 -1.84 8.71 -15.63
CA GLN A 85 -1.52 10.12 -15.45
C GLN A 85 -0.05 10.34 -15.06
N ALA A 86 0.49 11.51 -15.40
CA ALA A 86 1.87 11.89 -15.04
C ALA A 86 2.03 12.11 -13.52
N CYS A 87 3.14 11.64 -12.96
CA CYS A 87 3.51 11.75 -11.54
C CYS A 87 5.01 12.01 -11.38
N ALA A 88 5.38 12.67 -10.28
CA ALA A 88 6.77 12.76 -9.84
C ALA A 88 7.10 11.75 -8.72
N SER A 89 6.08 11.31 -7.99
CA SER A 89 6.21 10.30 -6.93
C SER A 89 4.96 9.43 -6.80
N GLY A 90 5.10 8.23 -6.24
CA GLY A 90 3.98 7.30 -6.04
C GLY A 90 2.83 7.87 -5.19
N ARG A 91 3.14 8.80 -4.28
CA ARG A 91 2.17 9.47 -3.38
C ARG A 91 1.19 10.38 -4.09
N GLU A 92 1.40 10.65 -5.37
CA GLU A 92 0.44 11.40 -6.18
C GLU A 92 -0.62 10.48 -6.79
N CYS A 93 -0.31 9.19 -6.94
CA CYS A 93 -1.13 8.20 -7.59
C CYS A 93 -2.06 7.50 -6.60
N ASP A 94 -3.29 7.22 -7.01
CA ASP A 94 -4.28 6.49 -6.21
C ASP A 94 -3.82 5.07 -5.84
N SER A 95 -3.01 4.46 -6.70
CA SER A 95 -2.35 3.19 -6.45
C SER A 95 -1.16 3.25 -5.47
N GLY A 96 -0.67 4.46 -5.15
CA GLY A 96 0.57 4.66 -4.42
C GLY A 96 1.84 4.44 -5.24
N LEU A 97 1.74 4.21 -6.56
CA LEU A 97 2.87 3.84 -7.42
C LEU A 97 3.03 4.77 -8.63
N CYS A 98 4.27 5.24 -8.81
CA CYS A 98 4.71 6.02 -9.97
C CYS A 98 5.86 5.25 -10.63
N ASP A 99 5.68 4.85 -11.88
CA ASP A 99 6.71 4.16 -12.65
C ASP A 99 7.90 5.09 -12.95
N ALA A 100 9.06 4.50 -13.28
CA ALA A 100 10.27 5.25 -13.65
C ALA A 100 10.08 6.18 -14.86
N THR A 101 9.09 5.91 -15.71
CA THR A 101 8.67 6.79 -16.81
C THR A 101 7.86 8.01 -16.37
N GLY A 102 7.56 8.15 -15.07
CA GLY A 102 6.80 9.27 -14.51
C GLY A 102 5.30 9.14 -14.70
N VAL A 103 4.78 7.91 -14.74
CA VAL A 103 3.35 7.62 -14.95
C VAL A 103 2.79 6.77 -13.82
N CYS A 104 1.59 7.13 -13.35
CA CYS A 104 0.87 6.38 -12.34
C CYS A 104 0.58 4.98 -12.86
N THR A 105 1.04 3.98 -12.11
CA THR A 105 0.95 2.56 -12.44
C THR A 105 0.35 1.79 -11.26
N ARG A 106 0.16 0.48 -11.38
CA ARG A 106 -0.21 -0.40 -10.26
C ARG A 106 0.51 -1.72 -10.39
N LEU A 107 0.58 -2.45 -9.28
CA LEU A 107 0.93 -3.87 -9.30
C LEU A 107 -0.12 -4.67 -10.09
N CYS A 108 0.34 -5.70 -10.79
CA CYS A 108 -0.49 -6.59 -11.58
C CYS A 108 0.08 -8.01 -11.59
N THR A 109 -0.81 -8.99 -11.69
CA THR A 109 -0.49 -10.41 -11.98
C THR A 109 -0.72 -10.76 -13.44
N ASP A 110 -1.52 -9.97 -14.15
CA ASP A 110 -1.99 -10.22 -15.50
C ASP A 110 -2.48 -8.92 -16.16
N ASP A 111 -2.64 -8.96 -17.48
CA ASP A 111 -3.03 -7.80 -18.29
C ASP A 111 -4.46 -7.30 -17.98
N VAL A 112 -5.37 -8.14 -17.47
CA VAL A 112 -6.77 -7.72 -17.25
C VAL A 112 -6.90 -6.75 -16.07
N LEU A 113 -5.89 -6.71 -15.19
CA LEU A 113 -5.81 -5.74 -14.10
C LEU A 113 -5.31 -4.36 -14.54
N CYS A 114 -4.77 -4.25 -15.76
CA CYS A 114 -4.24 -3.01 -16.30
C CYS A 114 -5.30 -2.22 -17.11
N PRO A 115 -5.20 -0.88 -17.15
CA PRO A 115 -5.99 -0.07 -18.09
C PRO A 115 -5.80 -0.54 -19.53
N SER A 116 -6.79 -0.31 -20.41
CA SER A 116 -6.83 -0.85 -21.78
C SER A 116 -5.65 -0.45 -22.68
N ASN A 117 -4.86 0.55 -22.29
CA ASN A 117 -3.66 1.02 -22.99
C ASN A 117 -2.36 0.63 -22.27
N MET A 118 -2.41 -0.35 -21.37
CA MET A 118 -1.26 -0.82 -20.60
C MET A 118 -1.24 -2.35 -20.55
N THR A 119 -0.05 -2.90 -20.37
CA THR A 119 0.22 -4.33 -20.20
C THR A 119 0.95 -4.58 -18.91
N CYS A 120 0.79 -5.77 -18.35
CA CYS A 120 1.45 -6.19 -17.13
C CYS A 120 2.89 -6.63 -17.42
N GLN A 121 3.86 -5.81 -17.03
CA GLN A 121 5.26 -6.02 -17.33
C GLN A 121 6.07 -6.27 -16.06
N GLN A 122 6.88 -7.34 -16.06
CA GLN A 122 7.79 -7.65 -14.96
C GLN A 122 8.82 -6.53 -14.76
N VAL A 123 9.07 -6.17 -13.50
CA VAL A 123 10.10 -5.19 -13.16
C VAL A 123 11.44 -5.92 -13.07
N PRO A 124 12.45 -5.57 -13.90
CA PRO A 124 13.73 -6.26 -13.89
C PRO A 124 14.41 -6.22 -12.51
N GLY A 125 14.74 -7.40 -11.97
CA GLY A 125 15.38 -7.54 -10.66
C GLY A 125 14.43 -7.57 -9.46
N PHE A 126 13.12 -7.52 -9.68
CA PHE A 126 12.10 -7.60 -8.63
C PHE A 126 11.13 -8.75 -8.93
N THR A 127 10.41 -9.23 -7.91
CA THR A 127 9.41 -10.31 -8.03
C THR A 127 8.00 -9.78 -8.33
N VAL A 128 7.89 -8.54 -8.82
CA VAL A 128 6.63 -7.85 -9.06
C VAL A 128 6.53 -7.37 -10.51
N ALA A 129 5.31 -7.24 -11.00
CA ALA A 129 5.02 -6.61 -12.28
C ALA A 129 4.19 -5.32 -12.09
N LEU A 130 4.33 -4.42 -13.06
CA LEU A 130 3.66 -3.12 -13.09
C LEU A 130 2.93 -2.93 -14.42
N CYS A 131 1.79 -2.24 -14.38
CA CYS A 131 1.10 -1.82 -15.59
C CYS A 131 1.88 -0.73 -16.32
N ARG A 132 2.31 -1.01 -17.56
CA ARG A 132 3.08 -0.07 -18.39
C ARG A 132 2.49 0.03 -19.79
N PRO A 133 2.57 1.21 -20.43
CA PRO A 133 2.13 1.38 -21.81
C PRO A 133 2.93 0.50 -22.79
#